data_AF-A0A9D6Z4R3-F1
#
_entry.id   AF-A0A9D6Z4R3-F1
#
_cell.length_a   1.000
_cell.length_b   1.000
_cell.length_c   1.000
_cell.angle_alpha   90.00
_cell.angle_beta   90.00
_cell.angle_gamma   90.00
#
_symmetry.space_group_name_H-M   'P 1'
#
loop_
_entity.id
_entity.type
_entity.pdbx_description
1 polymer ?
#
loop_
_entity_poly.entity_id
_entity_poly.type
_entity_poly.pdbx_seq_one_letter_code
_entity_poly.pdbx_strand_id
1 'polypeptide(L)'
;MRTGSAAQWMSMLALLGLGAVLIGPSQAAVPTNDDCISCHGRQGLKSRTGKSRFIDANSFAGSVHGATGIGCTSCHTGISSFAPAARVPHRIGVEPKCGECHQEVFTQYAKSLHFQASKKICYECHNPHYSKSFRLMNGEERKAICLKCHDAAMTHRWLPHMNLHFTYLECTSCHALNAEMGMVLHLVDKTDGSTEKRLSYNQIEPFVEKGKIGLFETLDRDRSGAISSAELQVLMDRLQQHGIQGAALEPRIVVFKPTHIFSSRGERTRDCTLCHSATATFYSKILLWLPEMNGGYRAFPLEKDVLVSRGLQSYLEQVYLVGESRIRREDLREVLSVARRIGFKWIDLVGLFVVVFCLAAVCFHSWLMLLTRRLRRGPRSAVYLPDSPVPLKVWHWLHGLCVILLAVSGVQLRIPDVLPIFGNFLNAVNLHNLCGIIVIVDYTFWLFYHLWKKSFTSRFHISPKGFFGDIAEMLHYYGYLIFVGGAYPARGGHSSSLDPLERLFFLWIMGIVLPCQIFTGLLLYDVERTTVIVGALGGIRAVDAIHVLFAYLLISSAIIHVYLGTLKKYRRVAA
;
A
#
# COMPACT_ATOMS: atom_id res chain seq x y z
N MET A 1 -54.28 -110.07 34.85
CA MET A 1 -54.78 -109.39 33.63
C MET A 1 -53.81 -108.26 33.29
N ARG A 2 -53.34 -108.24 32.03
CA ARG A 2 -52.86 -107.08 31.23
C ARG A 2 -51.60 -106.32 31.71
N THR A 3 -50.44 -106.53 31.04
CA THR A 3 -49.75 -105.61 30.05
C THR A 3 -49.31 -104.28 30.67
N GLY A 4 -48.09 -103.74 30.54
CA GLY A 4 -47.09 -103.72 29.48
C GLY A 4 -46.49 -102.29 29.44
N SER A 5 -45.19 -102.20 29.14
CA SER A 5 -44.23 -101.07 29.13
C SER A 5 -44.59 -99.67 28.58
N ALA A 6 -43.79 -98.68 29.00
CA ALA A 6 -43.31 -97.42 28.34
C ALA A 6 -43.49 -96.23 29.30
N ALA A 7 -42.58 -95.29 29.59
CA ALA A 7 -41.42 -94.73 28.91
C ALA A 7 -40.72 -93.80 29.94
N GLN A 8 -39.49 -94.01 30.44
CA GLN A 8 -38.16 -93.89 29.81
C GLN A 8 -37.74 -92.53 29.22
N TRP A 9 -38.48 -91.42 29.39
CA TRP A 9 -38.15 -90.17 28.67
C TRP A 9 -38.23 -88.83 29.43
N MET A 10 -38.09 -88.76 30.75
CA MET A 10 -38.17 -87.44 31.44
C MET A 10 -37.09 -87.05 32.45
N SER A 11 -36.05 -87.86 32.69
CA SER A 11 -35.09 -87.56 33.77
C SER A 11 -33.66 -87.16 33.32
N MET A 12 -33.43 -86.93 32.02
CA MET A 12 -32.10 -86.59 31.47
C MET A 12 -31.93 -85.12 31.01
N LEU A 13 -32.73 -84.17 31.53
CA LEU A 13 -32.64 -82.74 31.14
C LEU A 13 -32.45 -81.78 32.33
N ALA A 14 -31.78 -82.22 33.39
CA ALA A 14 -31.44 -81.36 34.55
C ALA A 14 -29.93 -81.05 34.70
N LEU A 15 -29.10 -81.33 33.68
CA LEU A 15 -27.63 -81.18 33.76
C LEU A 15 -27.00 -80.46 32.54
N LEU A 16 -27.68 -79.48 31.95
CA LEU A 16 -27.11 -78.58 30.93
C LEU A 16 -27.44 -77.10 31.23
N GLY A 17 -27.22 -76.69 32.48
CA GLY A 17 -27.48 -75.34 32.98
C GLY A 17 -26.24 -74.43 33.10
N LEU A 18 -25.17 -74.67 32.35
CA LEU A 18 -24.01 -73.77 32.29
C LEU A 18 -23.50 -73.66 30.85
N GLY A 19 -23.58 -72.47 30.26
CA GLY A 19 -22.83 -72.15 29.04
C GLY A 19 -23.61 -71.56 27.86
N ALA A 20 -24.71 -70.83 28.07
CA ALA A 20 -25.23 -69.96 27.03
C ALA A 20 -24.45 -68.63 27.02
N VAL A 21 -23.25 -68.64 26.45
CA VAL A 21 -22.56 -67.41 26.02
C VAL A 21 -23.43 -66.80 24.92
N LEU A 22 -24.07 -65.67 25.22
CA LEU A 22 -24.70 -64.82 24.23
C LEU A 22 -23.62 -64.25 23.31
N ILE A 23 -23.31 -64.98 22.22
CA ILE A 23 -22.59 -64.41 21.09
C ILE A 23 -23.61 -63.52 20.36
N GLY A 24 -23.77 -62.29 20.86
CA GLY A 24 -24.39 -61.23 20.08
C GLY A 24 -23.56 -60.99 18.83
N PRO A 25 -24.17 -60.63 17.68
CA PRO A 25 -23.41 -60.27 16.49
C PRO A 25 -22.46 -59.13 16.87
N SER A 26 -21.16 -59.36 16.71
CA SER A 26 -20.16 -58.30 16.88
C SER A 26 -20.46 -57.23 15.84
N GLN A 27 -21.00 -56.08 16.27
CA GLN A 27 -21.00 -54.89 15.43
C GLN A 27 -19.55 -54.67 15.01
N ALA A 28 -19.28 -54.74 13.70
CA ALA A 28 -17.96 -54.42 13.18
C ALA A 28 -17.59 -53.02 13.68
N ALA A 29 -16.49 -52.92 14.43
CA ALA A 29 -16.03 -51.66 14.97
C ALA A 29 -15.80 -50.65 13.83
N VAL A 30 -16.23 -49.41 14.04
CA VAL A 30 -15.95 -48.31 13.11
C VAL A 30 -14.42 -48.17 13.03
N PRO A 31 -13.83 -48.15 11.82
CA PRO A 31 -12.38 -48.06 11.66
C PRO A 31 -11.82 -46.79 12.31
N THR A 32 -10.72 -46.94 13.05
CA THR A 32 -9.96 -45.82 13.63
C THR A 32 -9.02 -45.19 12.59
N ASN A 33 -8.43 -44.04 12.94
CA ASN A 33 -7.40 -43.42 12.10
C ASN A 33 -6.16 -44.32 11.97
N ASP A 34 -5.77 -45.01 13.04
CA ASP A 34 -4.62 -45.91 13.06
C ASP A 34 -4.83 -47.11 12.14
N ASP A 35 -6.06 -47.65 12.09
CA ASP A 35 -6.42 -48.69 11.13
C ASP A 35 -6.19 -48.22 9.69
N CYS A 36 -6.61 -46.99 9.37
CA CYS A 36 -6.41 -46.41 8.04
C CYS A 36 -4.91 -46.18 7.75
N ILE A 37 -4.18 -45.61 8.70
CA ILE A 37 -2.76 -45.25 8.60
C ILE A 37 -1.87 -46.49 8.54
N SER A 38 -2.27 -47.64 9.10
CA SER A 38 -1.52 -48.89 9.01
C SER A 38 -1.15 -49.31 7.57
N CYS A 39 -2.01 -48.92 6.61
CA CYS A 39 -1.77 -49.05 5.17
C CYS A 39 -1.41 -47.70 4.53
N HIS A 40 -2.18 -46.64 4.78
CA HIS A 40 -2.01 -45.34 4.12
C HIS A 40 -0.78 -44.56 4.58
N GLY A 41 -0.20 -44.88 5.73
CA GLY A 41 1.06 -44.34 6.23
C GLY A 41 2.31 -44.96 5.61
N ARG A 42 2.17 -45.87 4.64
CA ARG A 42 3.32 -46.48 3.95
C ARG A 42 3.82 -45.61 2.81
N GLN A 43 5.06 -45.14 2.91
CA GLN A 43 5.69 -44.36 1.83
C GLN A 43 5.68 -45.16 0.52
N GLY A 44 5.40 -44.47 -0.59
CA GLY A 44 5.32 -45.10 -1.90
C GLY A 44 4.02 -45.85 -2.20
N LEU A 45 3.06 -45.88 -1.26
CA LEU A 45 1.73 -46.46 -1.55
C LEU A 45 1.07 -45.72 -2.71
N LYS A 46 0.74 -46.47 -3.77
CA LYS A 46 0.10 -45.95 -4.97
C LYS A 46 -1.20 -46.71 -5.25
N SER A 47 -2.15 -46.02 -5.84
CA SER A 47 -3.34 -46.61 -6.43
C SER A 47 -2.97 -47.42 -7.68
N ARG A 48 -3.92 -48.24 -8.17
CA ARG A 48 -3.79 -48.97 -9.45
C ARG A 48 -3.48 -48.07 -10.65
N THR A 49 -3.82 -46.78 -10.58
CA THR A 49 -3.53 -45.79 -11.64
C THR A 49 -2.25 -44.99 -11.36
N GLY A 50 -1.37 -45.47 -10.48
CA GLY A 50 -0.09 -44.83 -10.14
C GLY A 50 -0.16 -43.59 -9.24
N LYS A 51 -1.36 -43.06 -8.92
CA LYS A 51 -1.52 -41.90 -8.02
C LYS A 51 -1.18 -42.27 -6.59
N SER A 52 -0.42 -41.42 -5.89
CA SER A 52 -0.10 -41.61 -4.47
C SER A 52 -1.38 -41.76 -3.62
N ARG A 53 -1.30 -42.65 -2.64
CA ARG A 53 -2.29 -42.86 -1.57
C ARG A 53 -1.64 -42.76 -0.19
N PHE A 54 -0.38 -42.32 -0.14
CA PHE A 54 0.35 -42.10 1.09
C PHE A 54 -0.20 -40.87 1.82
N ILE A 55 -0.45 -41.03 3.12
CA ILE A 55 -0.78 -39.96 4.07
C ILE A 55 0.24 -40.01 5.21
N ASP A 56 0.94 -38.90 5.43
CA ASP A 56 1.85 -38.81 6.57
C ASP A 56 1.07 -38.62 7.87
N ALA A 57 1.24 -39.55 8.81
CA ALA A 57 0.46 -39.60 10.05
C ALA A 57 0.69 -38.36 10.93
N ASN A 58 1.95 -37.94 11.06
CA ASN A 58 2.32 -36.79 11.88
C ASN A 58 1.79 -35.48 11.27
N SER A 59 1.89 -35.33 9.95
CA SER A 59 1.35 -34.18 9.23
C SER A 59 -0.17 -34.12 9.28
N PHE A 60 -0.86 -35.26 9.24
CA PHE A 60 -2.31 -35.30 9.43
C PHE A 60 -2.69 -34.91 10.85
N ALA A 61 -2.03 -35.48 11.86
CA ALA A 61 -2.26 -35.14 13.27
C ALA A 61 -2.03 -33.64 13.54
N GLY A 62 -1.04 -33.03 12.88
CA GLY A 62 -0.77 -31.59 12.93
C GLY A 62 -1.69 -30.70 12.08
N SER A 63 -2.55 -31.28 11.24
CA SER A 63 -3.53 -30.52 10.46
C SER A 63 -4.68 -30.05 11.36
N VAL A 64 -5.44 -29.05 10.91
CA VAL A 64 -6.60 -28.56 11.69
C VAL A 64 -7.68 -29.63 11.90
N HIS A 65 -7.83 -30.58 10.97
CA HIS A 65 -8.79 -31.67 11.12
C HIS A 65 -8.27 -32.74 12.08
N GLY A 66 -7.00 -33.14 11.96
CA GLY A 66 -6.40 -34.11 12.89
C GLY A 66 -6.35 -33.57 14.31
N ALA A 67 -5.94 -32.31 14.49
CA ALA A 67 -5.86 -31.66 15.80
C ALA A 67 -7.24 -31.44 16.47
N THR A 68 -8.32 -31.37 15.69
CA THR A 68 -9.70 -31.27 16.22
C THR A 68 -10.38 -32.64 16.39
N GLY A 69 -9.66 -33.73 16.12
CA GLY A 69 -10.17 -35.09 16.30
C GLY A 69 -11.09 -35.59 15.19
N ILE A 70 -11.12 -34.93 14.02
CA ILE A 70 -11.89 -35.41 12.87
C ILE A 70 -11.21 -36.66 12.29
N GLY A 71 -11.92 -37.80 12.35
CA GLY A 71 -11.41 -39.08 11.87
C GLY A 71 -11.48 -39.25 10.35
N CYS A 72 -10.69 -40.18 9.80
CA CYS A 72 -10.67 -40.49 8.37
C CYS A 72 -12.07 -40.85 7.84
N THR A 73 -12.83 -41.65 8.61
CA THR A 73 -14.19 -42.11 8.27
C THR A 73 -15.25 -41.01 8.34
N SER A 74 -14.97 -39.89 9.00
CA SER A 74 -15.86 -38.72 9.01
C SER A 74 -15.99 -38.09 7.62
N CYS A 75 -14.93 -38.14 6.82
CA CYS A 75 -14.93 -37.67 5.42
C CYS A 75 -15.03 -38.84 4.43
N HIS A 76 -14.40 -39.98 4.72
CA HIS A 76 -14.46 -41.20 3.92
C HIS A 76 -15.64 -42.10 4.34
N THR A 77 -16.84 -41.52 4.35
CA THR A 77 -18.08 -42.14 4.84
C THR A 77 -18.49 -43.43 4.13
N GLY A 78 -17.91 -43.71 2.95
CA GLY A 78 -18.08 -44.98 2.23
C GLY A 78 -17.35 -46.18 2.85
N ILE A 79 -16.62 -45.98 3.97
CA ILE A 79 -15.87 -47.04 4.67
C ILE A 79 -16.48 -47.25 6.06
N SER A 80 -17.27 -48.31 6.20
CA SER A 80 -17.98 -48.63 7.45
C SER A 80 -17.44 -49.86 8.20
N SER A 81 -16.45 -50.57 7.64
CA SER A 81 -15.86 -51.76 8.28
C SER A 81 -14.42 -52.01 7.85
N PHE A 82 -13.57 -52.41 8.80
CA PHE A 82 -12.19 -52.88 8.57
C PHE A 82 -12.08 -54.41 8.65
N ALA A 83 -13.08 -55.13 8.13
CA ALA A 83 -13.08 -56.60 8.15
C ALA A 83 -12.19 -57.18 7.03
N PRO A 84 -11.65 -58.41 7.17
CA PRO A 84 -10.90 -59.11 6.11
C PRO A 84 -11.67 -59.26 4.78
N ALA A 85 -13.00 -59.15 4.82
CA ALA A 85 -13.88 -59.16 3.64
C ALA A 85 -14.04 -57.77 2.98
N ALA A 86 -13.50 -56.71 3.56
CA ALA A 86 -13.48 -55.38 2.94
C ALA A 86 -12.59 -55.42 1.69
N ARG A 87 -13.15 -55.11 0.52
CA ARG A 87 -12.41 -55.09 -0.75
C ARG A 87 -11.31 -54.04 -0.69
N VAL A 88 -10.06 -54.46 -0.50
CA VAL A 88 -8.85 -53.62 -0.68
C VAL A 88 -8.26 -53.89 -2.08
N PRO A 89 -7.95 -52.86 -2.89
CA PRO A 89 -8.12 -51.44 -2.63
C PRO A 89 -9.59 -51.02 -2.62
N HIS A 90 -10.00 -50.32 -1.56
CA HIS A 90 -11.36 -49.77 -1.45
C HIS A 90 -11.51 -48.56 -2.35
N ARG A 91 -12.69 -48.41 -2.98
CA ARG A 91 -13.00 -47.26 -3.82
C ARG A 91 -13.53 -46.13 -2.93
N ILE A 92 -12.74 -45.08 -2.77
CA ILE A 92 -13.23 -43.82 -2.21
C ILE A 92 -13.88 -43.06 -3.36
N GLY A 93 -15.20 -43.19 -3.48
CA GLY A 93 -16.00 -42.52 -4.50
C GLY A 93 -16.61 -41.19 -4.04
N VAL A 94 -16.30 -40.76 -2.81
CA VAL A 94 -16.96 -39.60 -2.20
C VAL A 94 -16.06 -38.38 -2.37
N GLU A 95 -16.53 -37.41 -3.16
CA GLU A 95 -15.95 -36.06 -3.13
C GLU A 95 -16.15 -35.46 -1.74
N PRO A 96 -15.13 -34.84 -1.12
CA PRO A 96 -15.26 -34.29 0.22
C PRO A 96 -16.34 -33.20 0.23
N LYS A 97 -17.35 -33.39 1.08
CA LYS A 97 -18.48 -32.47 1.20
C LYS A 97 -18.21 -31.41 2.26
N CYS A 98 -17.25 -30.54 1.99
CA CYS A 98 -16.80 -29.52 2.94
C CYS A 98 -17.96 -28.67 3.49
N GLY A 99 -18.99 -28.40 2.67
CA GLY A 99 -20.16 -27.60 3.05
C GLY A 99 -21.08 -28.20 4.11
N GLU A 100 -20.96 -29.49 4.44
CA GLU A 100 -21.73 -30.10 5.55
C GLU A 100 -21.26 -29.56 6.92
N CYS A 101 -19.97 -29.22 7.06
CA CYS A 101 -19.42 -28.59 8.26
C CYS A 101 -19.08 -27.09 8.05
N HIS A 102 -18.71 -26.69 6.83
CA HIS A 102 -18.27 -25.34 6.47
C HIS A 102 -19.27 -24.62 5.56
N GLN A 103 -20.55 -24.64 5.95
CA GLN A 103 -21.64 -24.15 5.11
C GLN A 103 -21.48 -22.68 4.68
N GLU A 104 -21.08 -21.80 5.60
CA GLU A 104 -20.88 -20.37 5.31
C GLU A 104 -19.77 -20.17 4.28
N VAL A 105 -18.61 -20.81 4.50
CA VAL A 105 -17.45 -20.74 3.60
C VAL A 105 -17.79 -21.29 2.22
N PHE A 106 -18.49 -22.43 2.16
CA PHE A 106 -18.92 -23.02 0.90
C PHE A 106 -19.88 -22.10 0.15
N THR A 107 -20.81 -21.44 0.86
CA THR A 107 -21.77 -20.50 0.27
C THR A 107 -21.07 -19.26 -0.29
N GLN A 108 -20.02 -18.77 0.37
CA GLN A 108 -19.17 -17.70 -0.16
C GLN A 108 -18.40 -18.18 -1.40
N TYR A 109 -17.74 -19.34 -1.31
CA TYR A 109 -16.94 -19.90 -2.39
C TYR A 109 -17.75 -20.23 -3.64
N ALA A 110 -19.00 -20.65 -3.49
CA ALA A 110 -19.91 -20.93 -4.60
C ALA A 110 -20.13 -19.72 -5.53
N LYS A 111 -19.89 -18.50 -5.04
CA LYS A 111 -19.97 -17.26 -5.81
C LYS A 111 -18.68 -16.94 -6.58
N SER A 112 -17.58 -17.65 -6.30
CA SER A 112 -16.28 -17.41 -6.91
C SER A 112 -16.17 -18.01 -8.31
N LEU A 113 -15.29 -17.44 -9.13
CA LEU A 113 -15.02 -17.98 -10.46
C LEU A 113 -14.24 -19.30 -10.42
N HIS A 114 -13.47 -19.54 -9.34
CA HIS A 114 -12.87 -20.85 -9.11
C HIS A 114 -13.94 -21.93 -8.96
N PHE A 115 -15.03 -21.66 -8.25
CA PHE A 115 -16.13 -22.63 -8.14
C PHE A 115 -16.83 -22.86 -9.48
N GLN A 116 -17.03 -21.82 -10.29
CA GLN A 116 -17.61 -21.93 -11.64
C GLN A 116 -16.72 -22.76 -12.58
N ALA A 117 -15.39 -22.62 -12.46
CA ALA A 117 -14.44 -23.43 -13.22
C ALA A 117 -14.49 -24.90 -12.79
N SER A 118 -14.45 -25.17 -11.48
CA SER A 118 -14.62 -26.51 -10.94
C SER A 118 -14.85 -26.49 -9.43
N LYS A 119 -15.85 -27.25 -8.96
CA LYS A 119 -16.09 -27.48 -7.52
C LYS A 119 -14.91 -28.15 -6.82
N LYS A 120 -14.05 -28.85 -7.57
CA LYS A 120 -12.88 -29.59 -7.06
C LYS A 120 -11.76 -28.68 -6.56
N ILE A 121 -11.69 -27.46 -7.10
CA ILE A 121 -10.62 -26.50 -6.79
C ILE A 121 -10.58 -26.16 -5.28
N CYS A 122 -11.73 -26.23 -4.58
CA CYS A 122 -11.80 -25.98 -3.13
C CYS A 122 -10.79 -26.82 -2.35
N TYR A 123 -10.67 -28.12 -2.66
CA TYR A 123 -9.76 -29.03 -1.97
C TYR A 123 -8.42 -29.23 -2.69
N GLU A 124 -8.21 -28.59 -3.84
CA GLU A 124 -6.90 -28.44 -4.48
C GLU A 124 -6.13 -27.28 -3.86
N CYS A 125 -6.83 -26.21 -3.44
CA CYS A 125 -6.27 -25.15 -2.59
C CYS A 125 -6.10 -25.63 -1.14
N HIS A 126 -7.15 -26.24 -0.56
CA HIS A 126 -7.15 -26.74 0.82
C HIS A 126 -7.07 -28.26 0.87
N ASN A 127 -5.87 -28.80 1.09
CA ASN A 127 -5.73 -30.23 1.30
C ASN A 127 -6.27 -30.59 2.71
N PRO A 128 -7.38 -31.35 2.84
CA PRO A 128 -7.99 -31.65 4.14
C PRO A 128 -7.12 -32.55 5.02
N HIS A 129 -6.08 -33.19 4.46
CA HIS A 129 -5.12 -33.98 5.23
C HIS A 129 -3.98 -33.16 5.82
N TYR A 130 -3.71 -31.97 5.29
CA TYR A 130 -2.52 -31.16 5.64
C TYR A 130 -2.84 -29.68 5.81
N SER A 131 -4.12 -29.33 5.97
CA SER A 131 -4.57 -27.95 6.06
C SER A 131 -4.07 -27.32 7.36
N LYS A 132 -3.35 -26.21 7.23
CA LYS A 132 -3.01 -25.32 8.33
C LYS A 132 -4.08 -24.25 8.50
N SER A 133 -4.27 -23.79 9.74
CA SER A 133 -5.10 -22.62 10.00
C SER A 133 -4.52 -21.39 9.31
N PHE A 134 -5.39 -20.57 8.71
CA PHE A 134 -5.01 -19.31 8.06
C PHE A 134 -4.20 -18.39 8.98
N ARG A 135 -4.50 -18.39 10.29
CA ARG A 135 -3.78 -17.59 11.30
C ARG A 135 -2.33 -18.02 11.53
N LEU A 136 -1.99 -19.26 11.17
CA LEU A 136 -0.64 -19.82 11.33
C LEU A 136 0.21 -19.67 10.06
N MET A 137 -0.41 -19.28 8.93
CA MET A 137 0.30 -19.07 7.68
C MET A 137 0.76 -17.62 7.56
N ASN A 138 2.01 -17.43 7.16
CA ASN A 138 2.53 -16.11 6.80
C ASN A 138 2.11 -15.71 5.37
N GLY A 139 2.34 -14.44 5.01
CA GLY A 139 1.95 -13.89 3.70
C GLY A 139 2.54 -14.65 2.50
N GLU A 140 3.79 -15.12 2.57
CA GLU A 140 4.42 -15.89 1.50
C GLU A 140 3.78 -17.28 1.34
N GLU A 141 3.55 -17.98 2.46
CA GLU A 141 2.83 -19.25 2.44
C GLU A 141 1.43 -19.12 1.84
N ARG A 142 0.73 -18.01 2.15
CA ARG A 142 -0.59 -17.71 1.58
C ARG A 142 -0.52 -17.41 0.08
N LYS A 143 0.44 -16.57 -0.35
CA LYS A 143 0.68 -16.29 -1.78
C LYS A 143 1.03 -17.57 -2.56
N ALA A 144 1.84 -18.44 -1.98
CA ALA A 144 2.26 -19.70 -2.60
C ALA A 144 1.08 -20.61 -2.96
N ILE A 145 -0.05 -20.54 -2.25
CA ILE A 145 -1.27 -21.29 -2.60
C ILE A 145 -1.79 -20.84 -3.97
N CYS A 146 -1.87 -19.53 -4.21
CA CYS A 146 -2.35 -18.96 -5.47
C CYS A 146 -1.35 -19.20 -6.61
N LEU A 147 -0.06 -19.06 -6.32
CA LEU A 147 1.02 -19.18 -7.31
C LEU A 147 1.26 -20.62 -7.82
N LYS A 148 0.61 -21.63 -7.21
CA LYS A 148 0.58 -23.00 -7.78
C LYS A 148 -0.03 -23.04 -9.18
N CYS A 149 -0.93 -22.10 -9.49
CA CYS A 149 -1.63 -22.05 -10.78
C CYS A 149 -1.53 -20.67 -11.46
N HIS A 150 -1.33 -19.58 -10.70
CA HIS A 150 -1.29 -18.23 -11.26
C HIS A 150 0.13 -17.70 -11.45
N ASP A 151 0.38 -17.10 -12.61
CA ASP A 151 1.52 -16.22 -12.83
C ASP A 151 1.11 -14.76 -12.56
N ALA A 152 1.49 -14.26 -11.38
CA ALA A 152 1.16 -12.92 -10.96
C ALA A 152 1.86 -11.84 -11.81
N ALA A 153 3.10 -12.09 -12.26
CA ALA A 153 3.91 -11.11 -12.98
C ALA A 153 3.34 -10.80 -14.38
N MET A 154 2.77 -11.81 -15.04
CA MET A 154 2.16 -11.62 -16.37
C MET A 154 0.79 -10.93 -16.31
N THR A 155 0.04 -11.12 -15.23
CA THR A 155 -1.37 -10.71 -15.14
C THR A 155 -1.60 -9.36 -14.47
N HIS A 156 -0.58 -8.79 -13.79
CA HIS A 156 -0.70 -7.57 -12.98
C HIS A 156 0.10 -6.37 -13.52
N ARG A 157 0.51 -6.37 -14.79
CA ARG A 157 1.18 -5.20 -15.42
C ARG A 157 0.38 -3.90 -15.39
N TRP A 158 -0.93 -3.97 -15.14
CA TRP A 158 -1.80 -2.81 -14.97
C TRP A 158 -1.61 -2.10 -13.62
N LEU A 159 -1.03 -2.77 -12.62
CA LEU A 159 -0.81 -2.26 -11.28
C LEU A 159 0.53 -1.49 -11.24
N PRO A 160 0.52 -0.18 -10.92
CA PRO A 160 1.76 0.58 -10.75
C PRO A 160 2.63 -0.03 -9.64
N HIS A 161 3.94 -0.11 -9.85
CA HIS A 161 4.89 -0.71 -8.88
C HIS A 161 4.41 -2.06 -8.32
N MET A 162 4.12 -3.00 -9.23
CA MET A 162 3.56 -4.31 -8.90
C MET A 162 4.38 -5.05 -7.83
N ASN A 163 5.72 -5.00 -7.89
CA ASN A 163 6.55 -5.73 -6.94
C ASN A 163 6.41 -5.14 -5.53
N LEU A 164 6.42 -3.81 -5.39
CA LEU A 164 6.16 -3.16 -4.10
C LEU A 164 4.80 -3.57 -3.52
N HIS A 165 3.76 -3.63 -4.34
CA HIS A 165 2.46 -4.12 -3.87
C HIS A 165 2.54 -5.58 -3.39
N PHE A 166 3.27 -6.46 -4.07
CA PHE A 166 3.42 -7.86 -3.65
C PHE A 166 4.35 -8.07 -2.46
N THR A 167 5.21 -7.10 -2.14
CA THR A 167 6.00 -7.09 -0.90
C THR A 167 5.10 -6.84 0.31
N TYR A 168 4.21 -5.85 0.23
CA TYR A 168 3.40 -5.40 1.36
C TYR A 168 2.00 -6.01 1.45
N LEU A 169 1.48 -6.54 0.34
CA LEU A 169 0.14 -7.14 0.24
C LEU A 169 0.23 -8.63 -0.10
N GLU A 170 -0.76 -9.39 0.39
CA GLU A 170 -1.06 -10.75 -0.07
C GLU A 170 -2.15 -10.76 -1.15
N CYS A 171 -2.20 -11.81 -2.00
CA CYS A 171 -3.17 -11.92 -3.09
C CYS A 171 -4.63 -11.73 -2.63
N THR A 172 -4.96 -12.26 -1.44
CA THR A 172 -6.29 -12.16 -0.84
C THR A 172 -6.67 -10.74 -0.43
N SER A 173 -5.71 -9.83 -0.24
CA SER A 173 -6.00 -8.42 0.08
C SER A 173 -6.82 -7.74 -1.01
N CYS A 174 -6.57 -8.11 -2.27
CA CYS A 174 -7.30 -7.57 -3.41
C CYS A 174 -8.35 -8.55 -3.95
N HIS A 175 -8.06 -9.86 -3.96
CA HIS A 175 -8.91 -10.86 -4.60
C HIS A 175 -9.99 -11.46 -3.69
N ALA A 176 -9.92 -11.31 -2.36
CA ALA A 176 -10.99 -11.71 -1.46
C ALA A 176 -11.90 -10.51 -1.17
N LEU A 177 -13.02 -10.41 -1.89
CA LEU A 177 -13.91 -9.25 -1.80
C LEU A 177 -14.48 -9.09 -0.39
N ASN A 178 -14.42 -7.86 0.14
CA ASN A 178 -14.89 -7.51 1.49
C ASN A 178 -14.17 -8.28 2.62
N ALA A 179 -12.95 -8.75 2.37
CA ALA A 179 -12.12 -9.30 3.42
C ALA A 179 -11.81 -8.24 4.49
N GLU A 180 -11.78 -8.66 5.76
CA GLU A 180 -11.34 -7.78 6.82
C GLU A 180 -9.82 -7.74 6.83
N MET A 181 -9.28 -6.54 6.58
CA MET A 181 -7.84 -6.27 6.55
C MET A 181 -7.42 -5.47 7.76
N GLY A 182 -6.13 -5.51 8.06
CA GLY A 182 -5.48 -4.49 8.87
C GLY A 182 -3.99 -4.53 8.72
N MET A 183 -3.34 -3.56 9.36
CA MET A 183 -1.91 -3.37 9.27
C MET A 183 -1.23 -4.10 10.43
N VAL A 184 -0.24 -4.92 10.11
CA VAL A 184 0.58 -5.62 11.10
C VAL A 184 2.00 -5.11 10.99
N LEU A 185 2.54 -4.61 12.09
CA LEU A 185 3.94 -4.22 12.21
C LEU A 185 4.77 -5.43 12.62
N HIS A 186 5.78 -5.75 11.83
CA HIS A 186 6.75 -6.80 12.09
C HIS A 186 8.04 -6.19 12.63
N LEU A 187 8.56 -6.74 13.73
CA LEU A 187 9.90 -6.41 14.21
C LEU A 187 10.94 -7.19 13.40
N VAL A 188 11.80 -6.47 12.70
CA VAL A 188 12.82 -7.06 11.81
C VAL A 188 14.20 -6.50 12.09
N ASP A 189 15.23 -7.29 11.78
CA ASP A 189 16.62 -6.88 11.76
C ASP A 189 17.09 -6.69 10.31
N LYS A 190 17.47 -5.46 9.96
CA LYS A 190 17.93 -5.07 8.62
C LYS A 190 19.45 -4.93 8.49
N THR A 191 20.23 -5.33 9.49
CA THR A 191 21.70 -5.14 9.51
C THR A 191 22.44 -5.76 8.31
N ASP A 192 21.94 -6.85 7.72
CA ASP A 192 22.65 -7.62 6.70
C ASP A 192 22.12 -7.40 5.27
N GLY A 193 21.20 -6.44 5.06
CA GLY A 193 20.58 -6.21 3.74
C GLY A 193 19.77 -7.40 3.19
N SER A 194 19.59 -8.47 3.97
CA SER A 194 18.88 -9.68 3.59
C SER A 194 17.37 -9.56 3.83
N THR A 195 16.61 -10.37 3.10
CA THR A 195 15.14 -10.43 3.16
C THR A 195 14.64 -10.69 4.59
N GLU A 196 14.00 -9.68 5.18
CA GLU A 196 13.11 -9.70 6.36
C GLU A 196 13.37 -10.80 7.41
N LYS A 197 14.50 -10.74 8.13
CA LYS A 197 14.69 -11.60 9.30
C LYS A 197 13.91 -11.05 10.49
N ARG A 198 12.77 -11.68 10.76
CA ARG A 198 11.93 -11.35 11.93
C ARG A 198 12.66 -11.67 13.23
N LEU A 199 12.51 -10.78 14.21
CA LEU A 199 13.09 -10.98 15.54
C LEU A 199 12.36 -12.10 16.29
N SER A 200 13.13 -13.02 16.85
CA SER A 200 12.63 -14.09 17.72
C SER A 200 12.48 -13.63 19.17
N TYR A 201 11.73 -14.39 19.98
CA TYR A 201 11.50 -14.09 21.40
C TYR A 201 12.82 -13.89 22.16
N ASN A 202 13.79 -14.79 21.96
CA ASN A 202 15.10 -14.73 22.61
C ASN A 202 15.93 -13.49 22.24
N GLN A 203 15.64 -12.85 21.11
CA GLN A 203 16.31 -11.62 20.69
C GLN A 203 15.67 -10.37 21.29
N ILE A 204 14.37 -10.42 21.65
CA ILE A 204 13.65 -9.27 22.20
C ILE A 204 13.66 -9.29 23.73
N GLU A 205 13.51 -10.47 24.33
CA GLU A 205 13.42 -10.66 25.78
C GLU A 205 14.50 -9.92 26.59
N PRO A 206 15.79 -9.86 26.18
CA PRO A 206 16.82 -9.15 26.94
C PRO A 206 16.58 -7.64 27.10
N PHE A 207 15.78 -7.03 26.21
CA PHE A 207 15.51 -5.60 26.16
C PHE A 207 14.24 -5.19 26.90
N VAL A 208 13.50 -6.19 27.39
CA VAL A 208 12.24 -6.05 28.08
C VAL A 208 12.46 -6.42 29.56
N GLU A 209 11.74 -5.78 30.49
CA GLU A 209 11.96 -6.02 31.94
C GLU A 209 11.68 -7.49 32.30
N LYS A 210 12.62 -8.15 32.99
CA LYS A 210 12.51 -9.58 33.31
C LYS A 210 11.28 -9.88 34.17
N GLY A 211 10.39 -10.73 33.67
CA GLY A 211 9.25 -11.28 34.41
C GLY A 211 8.69 -12.53 33.72
N LYS A 212 8.03 -13.42 34.46
CA LYS A 212 7.40 -14.65 33.93
C LYS A 212 6.11 -14.39 33.12
N ILE A 213 6.01 -13.22 32.50
CA ILE A 213 4.82 -12.75 31.78
C ILE A 213 5.24 -12.54 30.31
N GLY A 214 4.31 -12.64 29.36
CA GLY A 214 4.63 -12.50 27.94
C GLY A 214 5.19 -11.11 27.57
N LEU A 215 5.74 -11.00 26.35
CA LEU A 215 6.28 -9.72 25.86
C LEU A 215 5.22 -8.61 25.87
N PHE A 216 3.98 -8.93 25.51
CA PHE A 216 2.90 -7.95 25.47
C PHE A 216 2.63 -7.33 26.84
N GLU A 217 2.48 -8.15 27.88
CA GLU A 217 2.16 -7.66 29.23
C GLU A 217 3.30 -6.84 29.84
N THR A 218 4.51 -6.98 29.32
CA THR A 218 5.65 -6.18 29.77
C THR A 218 5.80 -4.88 28.97
N LEU A 219 5.26 -4.85 27.74
CA LEU A 219 5.24 -3.66 26.89
C LEU A 219 4.05 -2.74 27.21
N ASP A 220 2.87 -3.32 27.47
CA ASP A 220 1.65 -2.62 27.92
C ASP A 220 1.76 -2.28 29.42
N ARG A 221 2.56 -1.26 29.72
CA ARG A 221 2.88 -0.81 31.08
C ARG A 221 1.68 -0.14 31.73
N ASP A 222 0.88 0.57 30.93
CA ASP A 222 -0.33 1.23 31.41
C ASP A 222 -1.54 0.29 31.53
N ARG A 223 -1.42 -0.95 31.04
CA ARG A 223 -2.48 -1.98 31.04
C ARG A 223 -3.74 -1.52 30.33
N SER A 224 -3.58 -0.68 29.31
CA SER A 224 -4.68 -0.21 28.47
C SER A 224 -5.24 -1.33 27.59
N GLY A 225 -4.51 -2.44 27.44
CA GLY A 225 -4.84 -3.53 26.54
C GLY A 225 -4.41 -3.26 25.10
N ALA A 226 -3.61 -2.22 24.86
CA ALA A 226 -2.94 -1.92 23.59
C ALA A 226 -1.55 -1.34 23.85
N ILE A 227 -0.62 -1.51 22.90
CA ILE A 227 0.69 -0.89 23.03
C ILE A 227 0.61 0.54 22.49
N SER A 228 1.00 1.52 23.31
CA SER A 228 1.05 2.93 22.93
C SER A 228 2.27 3.26 22.06
N SER A 229 2.22 4.40 21.37
CA SER A 229 3.36 4.87 20.57
C SER A 229 4.61 5.16 21.41
N ALA A 230 4.44 5.56 22.67
CA ALA A 230 5.54 5.81 23.60
C ALA A 230 6.20 4.51 24.09
N GLU A 231 5.42 3.49 24.44
CA GLU A 231 5.95 2.20 24.89
C GLU A 231 6.71 1.48 23.78
N LEU A 232 6.15 1.50 22.57
CA LEU A 232 6.82 0.93 21.41
C LEU A 232 8.12 1.69 21.10
N GLN A 233 8.13 3.02 21.22
CA GLN A 233 9.35 3.80 21.02
C GLN A 233 10.44 3.40 22.02
N VAL A 234 10.12 3.24 23.29
CA VAL A 234 11.08 2.81 24.31
C VAL A 234 11.68 1.43 23.98
N LEU A 235 10.86 0.49 23.49
CA LEU A 235 11.38 -0.80 23.02
C LEU A 235 12.35 -0.63 21.85
N MET A 236 11.96 0.14 20.83
CA MET A 236 12.77 0.34 19.63
C MET A 236 14.09 1.05 19.93
N ASP A 237 14.07 2.06 20.80
CA ASP A 237 15.27 2.76 21.28
C ASP A 237 16.23 1.77 21.97
N ARG A 238 15.71 0.90 22.85
CA ARG A 238 16.53 -0.13 23.53
C ARG A 238 17.12 -1.15 22.57
N LEU A 239 16.33 -1.62 21.61
CA LEU A 239 16.78 -2.58 20.60
C LEU A 239 17.96 -2.00 19.80
N GLN A 240 17.85 -0.78 19.28
CA GLN A 240 18.95 -0.18 18.51
C GLN A 240 20.16 0.19 19.36
N GLN A 241 19.96 0.72 20.56
CA GLN A 241 21.05 1.19 21.42
C GLN A 241 21.86 0.03 22.05
N HIS A 242 21.22 -1.11 22.31
CA HIS A 242 21.82 -2.15 23.15
C HIS A 242 21.90 -3.55 22.53
N GLY A 243 21.50 -3.77 21.27
CA GLY A 243 21.69 -5.10 20.66
C GLY A 243 21.52 -5.27 19.16
N ILE A 244 20.62 -4.54 18.51
CA ILE A 244 20.23 -4.75 17.11
C ILE A 244 20.15 -3.39 16.41
N GLN A 245 21.29 -2.92 15.90
CA GLN A 245 21.39 -1.60 15.25
C GLN A 245 20.42 -1.43 14.07
N GLY A 246 20.12 -2.52 13.36
CA GLY A 246 19.17 -2.55 12.24
C GLY A 246 17.72 -2.84 12.63
N ALA A 247 17.34 -2.73 13.92
CA ALA A 247 15.97 -2.96 14.34
C ALA A 247 15.02 -1.95 13.67
N ALA A 248 14.02 -2.46 12.96
CA ALA A 248 13.03 -1.67 12.24
C ALA A 248 11.62 -2.28 12.40
N LEU A 249 10.61 -1.45 12.14
CA LEU A 249 9.21 -1.83 12.08
C LEU A 249 8.79 -1.90 10.62
N GLU A 250 8.45 -3.11 10.18
CA GLU A 250 7.99 -3.37 8.82
C GLU A 250 6.48 -3.62 8.81
N PRO A 251 5.66 -2.66 8.36
CA PRO A 251 4.24 -2.87 8.24
C PRO A 251 3.93 -3.75 7.02
N ARG A 252 2.98 -4.65 7.19
CA ARG A 252 2.36 -5.43 6.12
C ARG A 252 0.85 -5.32 6.26
N ILE A 253 0.15 -5.23 5.14
CA ILE A 253 -1.32 -5.30 5.15
C ILE A 253 -1.68 -6.77 5.00
N VAL A 254 -2.38 -7.28 6.00
CA VAL A 254 -2.81 -8.68 6.03
C VAL A 254 -4.32 -8.75 6.16
N VAL A 255 -4.88 -9.79 5.57
CA VAL A 255 -6.25 -10.19 5.82
C VAL A 255 -6.29 -10.95 7.15
N PHE A 256 -7.21 -10.56 8.01
CA PHE A 256 -7.54 -11.26 9.26
C PHE A 256 -8.66 -12.25 9.08
N LYS A 257 -9.69 -11.84 8.34
CA LYS A 257 -10.86 -12.65 8.03
C LYS A 257 -11.03 -12.70 6.51
N PRO A 258 -10.53 -13.75 5.84
CA PRO A 258 -10.70 -13.89 4.42
C PRO A 258 -12.13 -14.27 4.09
N THR A 259 -12.68 -13.64 3.06
CA THR A 259 -13.89 -14.14 2.40
C THR A 259 -13.45 -15.12 1.31
N HIS A 260 -14.29 -16.11 1.01
CA HIS A 260 -14.00 -17.05 -0.09
C HIS A 260 -14.63 -16.60 -1.41
N ILE A 261 -14.96 -15.31 -1.53
CA ILE A 261 -15.52 -14.71 -2.74
C ILE A 261 -14.36 -14.21 -3.60
N PHE A 262 -13.70 -15.14 -4.30
CA PHE A 262 -12.63 -14.82 -5.24
C PHE A 262 -13.22 -14.40 -6.59
N SER A 263 -13.30 -13.09 -6.82
CA SER A 263 -13.71 -12.53 -8.11
C SER A 263 -12.52 -12.48 -9.09
N SER A 264 -12.83 -12.46 -10.39
CA SER A 264 -11.84 -12.12 -11.42
C SER A 264 -12.27 -10.90 -12.22
N ARG A 265 -11.27 -10.27 -12.83
CA ARG A 265 -11.32 -9.19 -13.84
C ARG A 265 -12.49 -8.20 -13.74
N GLY A 266 -12.18 -7.01 -13.22
CA GLY A 266 -12.96 -5.78 -13.45
C GLY A 266 -13.93 -5.41 -12.34
N GLU A 267 -14.35 -6.37 -11.52
CA GLU A 267 -15.23 -6.09 -10.37
C GLU A 267 -14.38 -5.69 -9.15
N ARG A 268 -14.30 -4.38 -8.88
CA ARG A 268 -13.65 -3.72 -7.72
C ARG A 268 -12.11 -3.86 -7.55
N THR A 269 -11.45 -4.83 -8.19
CA THR A 269 -10.01 -5.08 -8.00
C THR A 269 -9.06 -3.98 -8.52
N ARG A 270 -9.55 -3.05 -9.36
CA ARG A 270 -8.77 -1.92 -9.88
C ARG A 270 -9.12 -0.57 -9.26
N ASP A 271 -9.94 -0.56 -8.22
CA ASP A 271 -10.20 0.66 -7.48
C ASP A 271 -9.08 0.89 -6.46
N CYS A 272 -8.06 1.64 -6.88
CA CYS A 272 -6.92 1.97 -6.03
C CYS A 272 -7.33 2.78 -4.79
N THR A 273 -8.50 3.44 -4.78
CA THR A 273 -8.95 4.23 -3.63
C THR A 273 -9.28 3.37 -2.42
N LEU A 274 -9.59 2.07 -2.61
CA LEU A 274 -9.83 1.14 -1.50
C LEU A 274 -8.64 1.05 -0.54
N CYS A 275 -7.42 1.23 -1.05
CA CYS A 275 -6.18 1.15 -0.26
C CYS A 275 -5.45 2.50 -0.15
N HIS A 276 -5.57 3.37 -1.14
CA HIS A 276 -4.91 4.68 -1.17
C HIS A 276 -5.80 5.85 -0.71
N SER A 277 -6.93 5.54 -0.06
CA SER A 277 -7.79 6.51 0.62
C SER A 277 -7.38 6.66 2.08
N ALA A 278 -7.62 7.85 2.65
CA ALA A 278 -7.50 8.07 4.09
C ALA A 278 -8.48 7.20 4.92
N THR A 279 -9.51 6.67 4.27
CA THR A 279 -10.56 5.85 4.90
C THR A 279 -10.40 4.35 4.62
N ALA A 280 -9.24 3.93 4.10
CA ALA A 280 -8.96 2.53 3.84
C ALA A 280 -9.19 1.65 5.08
N THR A 281 -9.82 0.50 4.89
CA THR A 281 -10.35 -0.31 6.00
C THR A 281 -9.26 -0.86 6.90
N PHE A 282 -8.03 -1.03 6.40
CA PHE A 282 -6.92 -1.57 7.17
C PHE A 282 -6.39 -0.59 8.24
N TYR A 283 -6.66 0.72 8.14
CA TYR A 283 -6.31 1.67 9.22
C TYR A 283 -7.15 1.49 10.49
N SER A 284 -8.25 0.73 10.40
CA SER A 284 -9.11 0.47 11.56
C SER A 284 -8.47 -0.48 12.58
N LYS A 285 -7.52 -1.32 12.15
CA LYS A 285 -6.86 -2.35 12.95
C LYS A 285 -5.36 -2.30 12.68
N ILE A 286 -4.60 -1.71 13.61
CA ILE A 286 -3.14 -1.69 13.58
C ILE A 286 -2.67 -2.60 14.71
N LEU A 287 -1.84 -3.59 14.39
CA LEU A 287 -1.37 -4.59 15.35
C LEU A 287 0.16 -4.69 15.31
N LEU A 288 0.77 -5.04 16.43
CA LEU A 288 2.17 -5.43 16.52
C LEU A 288 2.27 -6.95 16.55
N TRP A 289 3.13 -7.53 15.71
CA TRP A 289 3.40 -8.96 15.76
C TRP A 289 4.59 -9.24 16.66
N LEU A 290 4.34 -9.94 17.77
CA LEU A 290 5.35 -10.30 18.75
C LEU A 290 5.57 -11.82 18.76
N PRO A 291 6.83 -12.28 18.85
CA PRO A 291 7.12 -13.69 19.04
C PRO A 291 6.72 -14.16 20.44
N GLU A 292 6.31 -15.42 20.56
CA GLU A 292 6.02 -16.09 21.82
C GLU A 292 7.17 -17.05 22.21
N MET A 293 7.25 -17.41 23.50
CA MET A 293 8.27 -18.34 24.03
C MET A 293 8.28 -19.71 23.33
N ASN A 294 7.13 -20.15 22.81
CA ASN A 294 6.96 -21.42 22.10
C ASN A 294 7.48 -21.38 20.64
N GLY A 295 8.07 -20.25 20.20
CA GLY A 295 8.53 -20.03 18.82
C GLY A 295 7.42 -19.61 17.84
N GLY A 296 6.19 -19.47 18.31
CA GLY A 296 5.07 -18.89 17.57
C GLY A 296 5.10 -17.37 17.56
N TYR A 297 4.11 -16.76 16.90
CA TYR A 297 3.92 -15.32 16.91
C TYR A 297 2.46 -14.99 17.13
N ARG A 298 2.20 -13.90 17.86
CA ARG A 298 0.86 -13.41 18.15
C ARG A 298 0.76 -11.91 17.87
N ALA A 299 -0.38 -11.50 17.32
CA ALA A 299 -0.65 -10.11 17.01
C ALA A 299 -1.39 -9.44 18.16
N PHE A 300 -0.91 -8.27 18.57
CA PHE A 300 -1.43 -7.48 19.68
C PHE A 300 -1.86 -6.09 19.19
N PRO A 301 -2.93 -5.50 19.73
CA PRO A 301 -3.40 -4.19 19.29
C PRO A 301 -2.41 -3.07 19.60
N LEU A 302 -2.30 -2.13 18.66
CA LEU A 302 -1.56 -0.88 18.81
C LEU A 302 -2.53 0.31 18.83
N GLU A 303 -2.13 1.38 19.50
CA GLU A 303 -2.78 2.67 19.35
C GLU A 303 -2.61 3.23 17.92
N LYS A 304 -3.61 4.00 17.47
CA LYS A 304 -3.65 4.49 16.07
C LYS A 304 -2.61 5.58 15.78
N ASP A 305 -2.06 6.21 16.81
CA ASP A 305 -1.08 7.29 16.68
C ASP A 305 0.34 6.79 16.37
N VAL A 306 0.59 5.48 16.50
CA VAL A 306 1.88 4.82 16.20
C VAL A 306 2.43 5.22 14.83
N LEU A 307 1.58 5.30 13.80
CA LEU A 307 1.98 5.60 12.42
C LEU A 307 2.36 7.08 12.18
N VAL A 308 1.93 7.97 13.09
CA VAL A 308 2.21 9.41 13.03
C VAL A 308 3.19 9.87 14.12
N SER A 309 3.62 8.97 15.01
CA SER A 309 4.56 9.27 16.08
C SER A 309 5.94 9.59 15.50
N ARG A 310 6.46 10.79 15.82
CA ARG A 310 7.81 11.21 15.40
C ARG A 310 8.90 10.26 15.91
N GLY A 311 8.74 9.75 17.12
CA GLY A 311 9.71 8.85 17.73
C GLY A 311 9.81 7.50 17.03
N LEU A 312 8.71 7.05 16.42
CA LEU A 312 8.67 5.81 15.65
C LEU A 312 8.98 5.99 14.16
N GLN A 313 9.00 7.24 13.69
CA GLN A 313 9.14 7.56 12.27
C GLN A 313 10.48 7.09 11.69
N SER A 314 11.55 7.08 12.48
CA SER A 314 12.88 6.56 12.10
C SER A 314 12.92 5.04 12.01
N TYR A 315 11.98 4.34 12.65
CA TYR A 315 11.91 2.88 12.68
C TYR A 315 10.95 2.33 11.62
N LEU A 316 9.93 3.10 11.24
CA LEU A 316 8.97 2.81 10.17
C LEU A 316 9.54 3.21 8.81
N GLU A 317 10.58 2.51 8.36
CA GLU A 317 11.14 2.73 7.04
C GLU A 317 10.25 2.11 5.95
N GLN A 318 10.16 2.79 4.80
CA GLN A 318 9.63 2.30 3.51
C GLN A 318 8.11 2.24 3.33
N VAL A 319 7.30 2.64 4.32
CA VAL A 319 5.85 2.63 4.13
C VAL A 319 5.29 3.99 3.80
N TYR A 320 5.03 4.11 2.50
CA TYR A 320 4.33 5.19 1.85
C TYR A 320 2.92 4.70 1.55
N LEU A 321 2.01 4.87 2.51
CA LEU A 321 0.59 4.68 2.23
C LEU A 321 0.03 6.02 1.75
N VAL A 322 -0.19 6.12 0.44
CA VAL A 322 -0.90 7.27 -0.15
C VAL A 322 -2.24 7.43 0.59
N GLY A 323 -2.52 8.62 1.09
CA GLY A 323 -3.77 8.94 1.80
C GLY A 323 -3.65 9.10 3.32
N GLU A 324 -2.57 8.64 3.95
CA GLU A 324 -2.37 8.73 5.41
C GLU A 324 -2.05 10.17 5.91
N SER A 325 -1.85 11.11 4.99
CA SER A 325 -1.33 12.46 5.23
C SER A 325 -2.35 13.57 4.91
N ARG A 326 -3.49 13.58 5.59
CA ARG A 326 -4.44 14.71 5.52
C ARG A 326 -4.68 15.38 6.86
N ILE A 327 -4.78 16.71 6.79
CA ILE A 327 -5.18 17.62 7.85
C ILE A 327 -6.66 17.34 8.17
N ARG A 328 -6.99 16.94 9.41
CA ARG A 328 -8.38 16.94 9.90
C ARG A 328 -8.76 18.37 10.28
N ARG A 329 -10.05 18.73 10.20
CA ARG A 329 -10.54 20.03 10.68
C ARG A 329 -10.22 20.29 12.17
N GLU A 330 -9.93 19.23 12.91
CA GLU A 330 -9.53 19.23 14.32
C GLU A 330 -8.05 19.65 14.51
N ASP A 331 -7.18 19.39 13.52
CA ASP A 331 -5.75 19.75 13.53
C ASP A 331 -5.54 21.28 13.37
N LEU A 332 -6.59 22.01 13.02
CA LEU A 332 -6.54 23.45 12.71
C LEU A 332 -6.65 24.35 13.96
N ARG A 333 -6.91 23.77 15.15
CA ARG A 333 -7.36 24.56 16.31
C ARG A 333 -6.27 25.02 17.28
N GLU A 334 -5.00 24.67 17.10
CA GLU A 334 -3.87 25.24 17.87
C GLU A 334 -2.58 25.35 17.03
N VAL A 335 -2.29 26.54 16.50
CA VAL A 335 -1.25 26.69 15.45
C VAL A 335 0.20 26.78 16.00
N LEU A 336 0.42 27.04 17.29
CA LEU A 336 1.76 27.22 17.86
C LEU A 336 2.29 26.05 18.71
N SER A 337 1.44 25.23 19.31
CA SER A 337 1.85 24.01 20.06
C SER A 337 1.96 22.77 19.15
N VAL A 338 1.23 22.76 18.02
CA VAL A 338 1.04 21.58 17.16
C VAL A 338 2.16 21.42 16.12
N ALA A 339 2.97 22.44 15.81
CA ALA A 339 4.15 22.32 14.93
C ALA A 339 5.12 21.19 15.35
N ARG A 340 5.10 20.78 16.63
CA ARG A 340 5.88 19.64 17.15
C ARG A 340 5.22 18.26 16.95
N ARG A 341 3.91 18.17 16.69
CA ARG A 341 3.15 16.91 16.47
C ARG A 341 2.76 16.63 15.01
N ILE A 342 2.80 17.62 14.11
CA ILE A 342 2.18 17.56 12.77
C ILE A 342 2.93 16.69 11.73
N GLY A 343 4.21 16.37 11.92
CA GLY A 343 5.01 15.67 10.90
C GLY A 343 5.15 16.45 9.58
N PHE A 344 5.24 15.77 8.43
CA PHE A 344 5.36 16.41 7.09
C PHE A 344 4.10 17.18 6.63
N LYS A 345 2.98 17.10 7.37
CA LYS A 345 1.72 17.77 6.98
C LYS A 345 1.81 19.31 6.97
N TRP A 346 2.84 19.90 7.57
CA TRP A 346 3.04 21.36 7.57
C TRP A 346 3.37 21.89 6.17
N ILE A 347 3.96 21.06 5.29
CA ILE A 347 4.27 21.43 3.90
C ILE A 347 3.00 21.77 3.14
N ASP A 348 1.93 21.02 3.38
CA ASP A 348 0.63 21.25 2.73
C ASP A 348 -0.01 22.56 3.17
N LEU A 349 0.10 22.86 4.46
CA LEU A 349 -0.42 24.11 5.04
C LEU A 349 0.34 25.31 4.45
N VAL A 350 1.67 25.24 4.44
CA VAL A 350 2.53 26.30 3.88
C VAL A 350 2.29 26.43 2.37
N GLY A 351 2.30 25.32 1.64
CA GLY A 351 2.11 25.31 0.20
C GLY A 351 0.75 25.86 -0.22
N LEU A 352 -0.33 25.45 0.46
CA LEU A 352 -1.66 26.00 0.22
C LEU A 352 -1.73 27.49 0.59
N PHE A 353 -1.14 27.89 1.71
CA PHE A 353 -1.05 29.29 2.11
C PHE A 353 -0.37 30.12 1.01
N VAL A 354 0.77 29.65 0.47
CA VAL A 354 1.49 30.34 -0.62
C VAL A 354 0.62 30.46 -1.87
N VAL A 355 -0.05 29.37 -2.30
CA VAL A 355 -0.94 29.42 -3.48
C VAL A 355 -2.09 30.40 -3.27
N VAL A 356 -2.77 30.33 -2.12
CA VAL A 356 -3.90 31.21 -1.79
C VAL A 356 -3.44 32.66 -1.67
N PHE A 357 -2.28 32.91 -1.04
CA PHE A 357 -1.68 34.23 -0.95
C PHE A 357 -1.35 34.79 -2.34
N CYS A 358 -0.75 34.00 -3.22
CA CYS A 358 -0.47 34.43 -4.60
C CYS A 358 -1.75 34.77 -5.36
N LEU A 359 -2.80 33.95 -5.25
CA LEU A 359 -4.10 34.24 -5.86
C LEU A 359 -4.71 35.52 -5.30
N ALA A 360 -4.71 35.69 -3.97
CA ALA A 360 -5.24 36.89 -3.31
C ALA A 360 -4.46 38.14 -3.73
N ALA A 361 -3.13 38.07 -3.80
CA ALA A 361 -2.27 39.15 -4.24
C ALA A 361 -2.53 39.54 -5.70
N VAL A 362 -2.70 38.56 -6.60
CA VAL A 362 -3.06 38.79 -8.01
C VAL A 362 -4.45 39.42 -8.13
N CYS A 363 -5.43 38.94 -7.37
CA CYS A 363 -6.78 39.50 -7.34
C CYS A 363 -6.78 40.94 -6.82
N PHE A 364 -6.05 41.20 -5.73
CA PHE A 364 -5.92 42.53 -5.14
C PHE A 364 -5.21 43.51 -6.09
N HIS A 365 -4.08 43.10 -6.67
CA HIS A 365 -3.36 43.90 -7.66
C HIS A 365 -4.24 44.18 -8.89
N SER A 366 -4.94 43.16 -9.39
CA SER A 366 -5.92 43.31 -10.48
C SER A 366 -7.03 44.29 -10.12
N TRP A 367 -7.58 44.24 -8.90
CA TRP A 367 -8.60 45.17 -8.41
C TRP A 367 -8.08 46.61 -8.32
N LEU A 368 -6.88 46.82 -7.79
CA LEU A 368 -6.20 48.12 -7.83
C LEU A 368 -5.99 48.61 -9.27
N MET A 369 -5.64 47.70 -10.19
CA MET A 369 -5.58 47.97 -11.61
C MET A 369 -6.95 48.27 -12.21
N LEU A 370 -8.08 47.93 -11.59
CA LEU A 370 -9.41 48.39 -12.04
C LEU A 370 -9.70 49.80 -11.52
N LEU A 371 -9.43 50.06 -10.25
CA LEU A 371 -9.69 51.34 -9.59
C LEU A 371 -8.89 52.49 -10.23
N THR A 372 -7.62 52.23 -10.54
CA THR A 372 -6.69 53.25 -11.08
C THR A 372 -6.78 53.41 -12.61
N ARG A 373 -7.80 52.85 -13.27
CA ARG A 373 -8.03 53.01 -14.73
C ARG A 373 -8.08 54.46 -15.18
N ARG A 374 -8.62 55.37 -14.38
CA ARG A 374 -8.73 56.79 -14.74
C ARG A 374 -7.39 57.52 -14.73
N LEU A 375 -6.50 57.17 -13.79
CA LEU A 375 -5.15 57.75 -13.67
C LEU A 375 -4.22 57.30 -14.81
N ARG A 376 -4.56 56.17 -15.46
CA ARG A 376 -3.78 55.58 -16.55
C ARG A 376 -4.35 55.93 -17.94
N ARG A 377 -4.97 57.11 -18.09
CA ARG A 377 -5.31 57.68 -19.41
C ARG A 377 -4.05 58.30 -20.01
N GLY A 378 -3.85 58.14 -21.31
CA GLY A 378 -2.61 58.55 -22.00
C GLY A 378 -2.16 57.55 -23.07
N PRO A 379 -1.32 57.97 -24.03
CA PRO A 379 -0.88 57.14 -25.13
C PRO A 379 -0.17 55.88 -24.62
N ARG A 380 -0.57 54.73 -25.17
CA ARG A 380 0.08 53.45 -24.90
C ARG A 380 1.08 53.21 -26.01
N SER A 381 2.34 52.98 -25.67
CA SER A 381 3.29 52.39 -26.60
C SER A 381 2.84 50.97 -26.89
N ALA A 382 2.42 50.68 -28.11
CA ALA A 382 2.37 49.30 -28.60
C ALA A 382 3.82 48.82 -28.69
N VAL A 383 4.33 48.22 -27.62
CA VAL A 383 5.62 47.52 -27.69
C VAL A 383 5.40 46.34 -28.62
N TYR A 384 5.83 46.50 -29.87
CA TYR A 384 5.80 45.45 -30.89
C TYR A 384 6.77 44.36 -30.43
N LEU A 385 6.23 43.34 -29.76
CA LEU A 385 7.02 42.15 -29.48
C LEU A 385 7.21 41.42 -30.82
N PRO A 386 8.44 41.02 -31.18
CA PRO A 386 8.66 40.21 -32.37
C PRO A 386 7.76 38.99 -32.30
N ASP A 387 6.96 38.78 -33.34
CA ASP A 387 6.06 37.63 -33.40
C ASP A 387 6.89 36.36 -33.27
N SER A 388 6.69 35.65 -32.15
CA SER A 388 7.30 34.33 -31.99
C SER A 388 6.72 33.42 -33.07
N PRO A 389 7.55 32.60 -33.74
CA PRO A 389 7.08 31.68 -34.77
C PRO A 389 5.93 30.83 -34.24
N VAL A 390 4.91 30.57 -35.08
CA VAL A 390 3.74 29.75 -34.71
C VAL A 390 4.14 28.42 -34.08
N PRO A 391 5.16 27.68 -34.58
CA PRO A 391 5.58 26.42 -33.95
C PRO A 391 6.02 26.59 -32.49
N LEU A 392 6.72 27.68 -32.15
CA LEU A 392 7.17 27.95 -30.79
C LEU A 392 6.00 28.29 -29.85
N LYS A 393 4.98 28.98 -30.37
CA LYS A 393 3.74 29.26 -29.63
C LYS A 393 3.00 27.95 -29.32
N VAL A 394 2.82 27.09 -30.32
CA VAL A 394 2.17 25.77 -30.15
C VAL A 394 2.92 24.92 -29.13
N TRP A 395 4.25 24.86 -29.24
CA TRP A 395 5.12 24.17 -28.29
C TRP A 395 4.92 24.66 -26.86
N HIS A 396 4.93 25.98 -26.64
CA HIS A 396 4.72 26.57 -25.33
C HIS A 396 3.34 26.26 -24.74
N TRP A 397 2.27 26.32 -25.55
CA TRP A 397 0.92 25.99 -25.09
C TRP A 397 0.77 24.50 -24.76
N LEU A 398 1.40 23.61 -25.53
CA LEU A 398 1.45 22.18 -25.21
C LEU A 398 2.13 21.94 -23.86
N HIS A 399 3.28 22.57 -23.63
CA HIS A 399 3.97 22.51 -22.34
C HIS A 399 3.08 23.04 -21.20
N GLY A 400 2.47 24.22 -21.38
CA GLY A 400 1.58 24.83 -20.39
C GLY A 400 0.37 23.95 -20.06
N LEU A 401 -0.24 23.32 -21.07
CA LEU A 401 -1.32 22.35 -20.86
C LEU A 401 -0.85 21.15 -20.03
N CYS A 402 0.33 20.60 -20.33
CA CYS A 402 0.88 19.47 -19.56
C CYS A 402 1.15 19.86 -18.09
N VAL A 403 1.68 21.06 -17.84
CA VAL A 403 1.91 21.55 -16.46
C VAL A 403 0.58 21.71 -15.70
N ILE A 404 -0.47 22.21 -16.36
CA ILE A 404 -1.81 22.32 -15.75
C ILE A 404 -2.36 20.92 -15.42
N LEU A 405 -2.28 19.99 -16.37
CA LEU A 405 -2.76 18.61 -16.16
C LEU A 405 -1.96 17.91 -15.06
N LEU A 406 -0.65 18.13 -14.96
CA LEU A 406 0.20 17.66 -13.86
C LEU A 406 -0.25 18.21 -12.50
N ALA A 407 -0.54 19.52 -12.43
CA ALA A 407 -1.02 20.13 -11.20
C ALA A 407 -2.37 19.54 -10.76
N VAL A 408 -3.33 19.41 -11.68
CA VAL A 408 -4.67 18.89 -11.36
C VAL A 408 -4.61 17.40 -11.00
N SER A 409 -3.87 16.59 -11.77
CA SER A 409 -3.69 15.17 -11.47
C SER A 409 -2.93 14.96 -10.16
N GLY A 410 -1.88 15.74 -9.87
CA GLY A 410 -1.15 15.68 -8.61
C GLY A 410 -2.04 16.02 -7.40
N VAL A 411 -2.92 17.03 -7.52
CA VAL A 411 -3.93 17.32 -6.50
C VAL A 411 -4.84 16.11 -6.30
N GLN A 412 -5.36 15.49 -7.36
CA GLN A 412 -6.20 14.29 -7.24
C GLN A 412 -5.45 13.11 -6.60
N LEU A 413 -4.18 12.85 -6.95
CA LEU A 413 -3.36 11.79 -6.36
C LEU A 413 -3.18 11.99 -4.86
N ARG A 414 -3.05 13.24 -4.42
CA ARG A 414 -2.97 13.56 -3.00
C ARG A 414 -4.34 13.54 -2.32
N ILE A 415 -5.41 13.81 -3.07
CA ILE A 415 -6.78 14.01 -2.59
C ILE A 415 -7.82 13.05 -3.22
N PRO A 416 -7.58 11.73 -3.23
CA PRO A 416 -8.36 10.80 -4.04
C PRO A 416 -9.86 10.80 -3.71
N ASP A 417 -10.22 11.02 -2.45
CA ASP A 417 -11.61 10.99 -1.97
C ASP A 417 -12.43 12.24 -2.33
N VAL A 418 -11.78 13.36 -2.67
CA VAL A 418 -12.45 14.67 -2.78
C VAL A 418 -12.71 15.06 -4.24
N LEU A 419 -11.83 14.66 -5.17
CA LEU A 419 -11.86 15.14 -6.56
C LEU A 419 -11.56 14.01 -7.57
N PRO A 420 -12.53 13.16 -7.96
CA PRO A 420 -12.35 12.17 -9.02
C PRO A 420 -12.44 12.80 -10.43
N ILE A 421 -11.62 13.81 -10.71
CA ILE A 421 -11.68 14.60 -11.96
C ILE A 421 -11.45 13.72 -13.19
N PHE A 422 -10.47 12.81 -13.11
CA PHE A 422 -10.11 11.90 -14.21
C PHE A 422 -10.82 10.54 -14.15
N GLY A 423 -12.00 10.50 -13.51
CA GLY A 423 -12.85 9.31 -13.41
C GLY A 423 -12.42 8.34 -12.31
N ASN A 424 -11.21 7.79 -12.38
CA ASN A 424 -10.66 6.91 -11.35
C ASN A 424 -9.20 7.25 -11.02
N PHE A 425 -8.71 6.73 -9.89
CA PHE A 425 -7.36 7.00 -9.40
C PHE A 425 -6.27 6.52 -10.38
N LEU A 426 -6.45 5.34 -10.99
CA LEU A 426 -5.49 4.77 -11.94
C LEU A 426 -5.31 5.67 -13.17
N ASN A 427 -6.39 6.24 -13.69
CA ASN A 427 -6.34 7.20 -14.80
C ASN A 427 -5.59 8.47 -14.43
N ALA A 428 -5.77 8.97 -13.21
CA ALA A 428 -5.02 10.12 -12.73
C ALA A 428 -3.51 9.83 -12.64
N VAL A 429 -3.12 8.65 -12.15
CA VAL A 429 -1.71 8.21 -12.13
C VAL A 429 -1.15 8.14 -13.55
N ASN A 430 -1.87 7.49 -14.47
CA ASN A 430 -1.43 7.34 -15.86
C ASN A 430 -1.29 8.69 -16.57
N LEU A 431 -2.25 9.60 -16.37
CA LEU A 431 -2.19 10.95 -16.93
C LEU A 431 -1.02 11.76 -16.34
N HIS A 432 -0.83 11.68 -15.02
CA HIS A 432 0.27 12.37 -14.34
C HIS A 432 1.63 11.90 -14.90
N ASN A 433 1.83 10.59 -15.00
CA ASN A 433 3.06 10.00 -15.53
C ASN A 433 3.27 10.37 -17.01
N LEU A 434 2.22 10.31 -17.83
CA LEU A 434 2.30 10.68 -19.25
C LEU A 434 2.69 12.15 -19.43
N CYS A 435 1.98 13.07 -18.77
CA CYS A 435 2.30 14.50 -18.82
C CYS A 435 3.69 14.79 -18.26
N GLY A 436 4.11 14.07 -17.21
CA GLY A 436 5.45 14.18 -16.62
C GLY A 436 6.53 13.83 -17.64
N ILE A 437 6.40 12.69 -18.33
CA ILE A 437 7.32 12.27 -19.39
C ILE A 437 7.37 13.30 -20.53
N ILE A 438 6.21 13.81 -20.96
CA ILE A 438 6.15 14.85 -22.01
C ILE A 438 6.93 16.10 -21.57
N VAL A 439 6.72 16.59 -20.34
CA VAL A 439 7.42 17.75 -19.80
C VAL A 439 8.92 17.50 -19.65
N ILE A 440 9.33 16.28 -19.29
CA ILE A 440 10.75 15.90 -19.21
C ILE A 440 11.40 15.99 -20.58
N VAL A 441 10.80 15.36 -21.61
CA VAL A 441 11.32 15.40 -22.99
C VAL A 441 11.39 16.84 -23.50
N ASP A 442 10.34 17.60 -23.25
CA ASP A 442 10.24 19.03 -23.61
C ASP A 442 11.36 19.86 -22.96
N TYR A 443 11.54 19.71 -21.65
CA TYR A 443 12.58 20.40 -20.89
C TYR A 443 13.99 20.00 -21.33
N THR A 444 14.22 18.72 -21.61
CA THR A 444 15.51 18.23 -22.12
C THR A 444 15.83 18.83 -23.49
N PHE A 445 14.86 18.89 -24.40
CA PHE A 445 15.05 19.52 -25.71
C PHE A 445 15.35 21.01 -25.57
N TRP A 446 14.61 21.70 -24.71
CA TRP A 446 14.83 23.12 -24.41
C TRP A 446 16.25 23.36 -23.84
N LEU A 447 16.66 22.56 -22.85
CA LEU A 447 17.97 22.65 -22.21
C LEU A 447 19.09 22.43 -23.22
N PHE A 448 19.01 21.35 -24.02
CA PHE A 448 20.00 21.04 -25.04
C PHE A 448 20.12 22.13 -26.10
N TYR A 449 18.99 22.64 -26.61
CA TYR A 449 18.96 23.72 -27.59
C TYR A 449 19.69 24.97 -27.10
N HIS A 450 19.48 25.37 -25.85
CA HIS A 450 20.10 26.56 -25.28
C HIS A 450 21.57 26.39 -24.90
N LEU A 451 21.95 25.21 -24.43
CA LEU A 451 23.36 24.86 -24.19
C LEU A 451 24.14 24.82 -25.51
N TRP A 452 23.59 24.20 -26.55
CA TRP A 452 24.24 24.07 -27.86
C TRP A 452 24.46 25.41 -28.54
N LYS A 453 23.45 26.30 -28.55
CA LYS A 453 23.57 27.62 -29.21
C LYS A 453 24.51 28.59 -28.48
N LYS A 454 25.09 28.22 -27.33
CA LYS A 454 25.82 29.13 -26.40
C LYS A 454 25.05 30.43 -26.12
N SER A 455 23.73 30.40 -26.32
CA SER A 455 22.83 31.56 -26.18
C SER A 455 22.33 31.69 -24.75
N PHE A 456 22.59 30.70 -23.90
CA PHE A 456 22.19 30.72 -22.51
C PHE A 456 22.83 31.90 -21.77
N THR A 457 24.14 32.09 -21.91
CA THR A 457 24.86 33.22 -21.30
C THR A 457 24.49 34.55 -21.94
N SER A 458 24.34 34.64 -23.26
CA SER A 458 24.02 35.95 -23.90
C SER A 458 22.60 36.46 -23.63
N ARG A 459 21.63 35.57 -23.38
CA ARG A 459 20.22 35.94 -23.18
C ARG A 459 19.81 35.98 -21.69
N PHE A 460 20.55 35.29 -20.81
CA PHE A 460 20.22 35.16 -19.38
C PHE A 460 21.34 35.66 -18.44
N HIS A 461 22.36 36.36 -18.95
CA HIS A 461 23.37 36.98 -18.10
C HIS A 461 22.74 38.02 -17.17
N ILE A 462 23.02 37.87 -15.88
CA ILE A 462 22.77 38.88 -14.86
C ILE A 462 24.10 39.61 -14.62
N SER A 463 24.17 40.90 -14.97
CA SER A 463 25.28 41.74 -14.56
C SER A 463 25.26 41.87 -13.03
N PRO A 464 26.35 41.53 -12.31
CA PRO A 464 26.42 41.74 -10.86
C PRO A 464 26.34 43.22 -10.48
N LYS A 465 26.78 44.12 -11.37
CA LYS A 465 26.71 45.56 -11.17
C LYS A 465 25.29 46.05 -11.45
N GLY A 466 24.67 46.69 -10.46
CA GLY A 466 23.34 47.31 -10.57
C GLY A 466 22.15 46.37 -10.35
N PHE A 467 22.36 45.05 -10.22
CA PHE A 467 21.29 44.05 -10.16
C PHE A 467 20.20 44.33 -9.11
N PHE A 468 20.60 44.63 -7.88
CA PHE A 468 19.64 44.93 -6.81
C PHE A 468 18.89 46.25 -7.04
N GLY A 469 19.54 47.23 -7.69
CA GLY A 469 18.91 48.48 -8.10
C GLY A 469 17.85 48.25 -9.17
N ASP A 470 18.20 47.49 -10.21
CA ASP A 470 17.28 47.12 -11.29
C ASP A 470 16.05 46.35 -10.78
N ILE A 471 16.24 45.45 -9.82
CA ILE A 471 15.14 44.72 -9.17
C ILE A 471 14.28 45.66 -8.34
N ALA A 472 14.88 46.51 -7.51
CA ALA A 472 14.14 47.46 -6.67
C ALA A 472 13.31 48.43 -7.53
N GLU A 473 13.87 48.89 -8.64
CA GLU A 473 13.17 49.74 -9.61
C GLU A 473 11.99 49.01 -10.26
N MET A 474 12.15 47.73 -10.65
CA MET A 474 11.05 46.91 -11.16
C MET A 474 9.98 46.64 -10.10
N LEU A 475 10.37 46.36 -8.85
CA LEU A 475 9.44 46.16 -7.74
C LEU A 475 8.64 47.43 -7.45
N HIS A 476 9.29 48.60 -7.47
CA HIS A 476 8.62 49.89 -7.35
C HIS A 476 7.69 50.14 -8.53
N TYR A 477 8.09 49.76 -9.76
CA TYR A 477 7.24 49.88 -10.92
C TYR A 477 5.95 49.06 -10.79
N TYR A 478 6.07 47.75 -10.54
CA TYR A 478 4.91 46.87 -10.41
C TYR A 478 4.09 47.14 -9.14
N GLY A 479 4.73 47.62 -8.06
CA GLY A 479 4.07 47.90 -6.78
C GLY A 479 3.35 49.24 -6.71
N TYR A 480 3.79 50.25 -7.49
CA TYR A 480 3.26 51.61 -7.41
C TYR A 480 3.12 52.31 -8.77
N LEU A 481 4.21 52.44 -9.54
CA LEU A 481 4.22 53.31 -10.73
C LEU A 481 3.21 52.87 -11.80
N ILE A 482 3.00 51.55 -11.94
CA ILE A 482 2.03 51.00 -12.89
C ILE A 482 0.59 51.49 -12.61
N PHE A 483 0.25 51.77 -11.35
CA PHE A 483 -1.06 52.23 -10.93
C PHE A 483 -1.27 53.72 -11.21
N VAL A 484 -0.25 54.54 -11.01
CA VAL A 484 -0.28 55.98 -11.27
C VAL A 484 0.02 56.34 -12.74
N GLY A 485 0.28 55.35 -13.58
CA GLY A 485 0.54 55.56 -15.01
C GLY A 485 1.96 56.04 -15.31
N GLY A 486 2.90 55.80 -14.38
CA GLY A 486 4.32 56.11 -14.53
C GLY A 486 4.97 55.36 -15.70
N ALA A 487 6.07 55.92 -16.19
CA ALA A 487 6.83 55.33 -17.28
C ALA A 487 7.47 54.00 -16.84
N TYR A 488 7.51 53.06 -17.77
CA TYR A 488 8.26 51.82 -17.64
C TYR A 488 9.76 52.15 -17.68
N PRO A 489 10.56 51.68 -16.71
CA PRO A 489 11.99 52.00 -16.65
C PRO A 489 12.74 51.70 -17.95
N ALA A 490 13.54 52.67 -18.40
CA ALA A 490 14.31 52.57 -19.64
C ALA A 490 15.41 51.52 -19.49
N ARG A 491 15.55 50.63 -20.49
CA ARG A 491 16.55 49.56 -20.45
C ARG A 491 17.93 50.12 -20.75
N GLY A 492 18.89 49.92 -19.86
CA GLY A 492 20.31 50.11 -20.18
C GLY A 492 20.76 49.10 -21.23
N GLY A 493 20.70 49.44 -22.52
CA GLY A 493 21.48 48.85 -23.63
C GLY A 493 21.43 47.33 -23.91
N HIS A 494 20.65 46.52 -23.18
CA HIS A 494 20.67 45.06 -23.34
C HIS A 494 19.57 44.57 -24.28
N SER A 495 19.94 43.74 -25.26
CA SER A 495 19.06 43.24 -26.35
C SER A 495 18.00 42.21 -25.92
N SER A 496 17.85 41.92 -24.63
CA SER A 496 16.86 40.95 -24.13
C SER A 496 15.46 41.55 -24.10
N SER A 497 14.47 40.82 -24.62
CA SER A 497 13.05 41.20 -24.57
C SER A 497 12.44 41.18 -23.15
N LEU A 498 13.07 40.45 -22.22
CA LEU A 498 12.64 40.26 -20.83
C LEU A 498 13.20 41.33 -19.89
N ASP A 499 12.41 41.68 -18.88
CA ASP A 499 12.82 42.60 -17.81
C ASP A 499 13.58 41.90 -16.67
N PRO A 500 14.30 42.64 -15.80
CA PRO A 500 15.11 42.05 -14.74
C PRO A 500 14.35 41.06 -13.84
N LEU A 501 13.12 41.39 -13.47
CA LEU A 501 12.28 40.56 -12.61
C LEU A 501 11.78 39.32 -13.37
N GLU A 502 11.36 39.48 -14.63
CA GLU A 502 10.99 38.37 -15.51
C GLU A 502 12.15 37.41 -15.78
N ARG A 503 13.38 37.90 -15.93
CA ARG A 503 14.58 37.06 -16.08
C ARG A 503 14.86 36.27 -14.81
N LEU A 504 14.81 36.92 -13.64
CA LEU A 504 14.99 36.25 -12.37
C LEU A 504 13.93 35.16 -12.17
N PHE A 505 12.68 35.48 -12.47
CA PHE A 505 11.56 34.56 -12.37
C PHE A 505 11.68 33.38 -13.33
N PHE A 506 12.16 33.63 -14.55
CA PHE A 506 12.47 32.58 -15.51
C PHE A 506 13.56 31.63 -15.00
N LEU A 507 14.65 32.17 -14.45
CA LEU A 507 15.73 31.36 -13.86
C LEU A 507 15.26 30.59 -12.63
N TRP A 508 14.37 31.17 -11.81
CA TRP A 508 13.73 30.48 -10.70
C TRP A 508 12.93 29.27 -11.17
N ILE A 509 12.05 29.45 -12.17
CA ILE A 509 11.22 28.35 -12.69
C ILE A 509 12.07 27.31 -13.41
N MET A 510 12.79 27.73 -14.46
CA MET A 510 13.46 26.81 -15.38
C MET A 510 14.80 26.31 -14.85
N GLY A 511 15.45 27.04 -13.94
CA GLY A 511 16.74 26.68 -13.36
C GLY A 511 16.65 25.92 -12.05
N ILE A 512 15.57 26.07 -11.29
CA ILE A 512 15.44 25.47 -9.95
C ILE A 512 14.14 24.66 -9.83
N VAL A 513 12.98 25.31 -9.91
CA VAL A 513 11.70 24.67 -9.56
C VAL A 513 11.38 23.49 -10.47
N LEU A 514 11.41 23.70 -11.79
CA LEU A 514 11.08 22.65 -12.75
C LEU A 514 12.11 21.50 -12.76
N PRO A 515 13.44 21.75 -12.73
CA PRO A 515 14.43 20.68 -12.58
C PRO A 515 14.25 19.87 -11.31
N CYS A 516 14.00 20.52 -10.16
CA CYS A 516 13.77 19.82 -8.90
C CYS A 516 12.46 19.02 -8.93
N GLN A 517 11.39 19.55 -9.55
CA GLN A 517 10.14 18.82 -9.76
C GLN A 517 10.36 17.57 -10.64
N ILE A 518 11.11 17.71 -11.74
CA ILE A 518 11.44 16.61 -12.65
C ILE A 518 12.29 15.56 -11.93
N PHE A 519 13.33 15.99 -11.23
CA PHE A 519 14.24 15.08 -10.54
C PHE A 519 13.51 14.25 -9.48
N THR A 520 12.73 14.91 -8.61
CA THR A 520 11.94 14.20 -7.60
C THR A 520 10.84 13.33 -8.23
N GLY A 521 10.22 13.78 -9.33
CA GLY A 521 9.23 12.99 -10.06
C GLY A 521 9.82 11.73 -10.68
N LEU A 522 11.05 11.78 -11.21
CA LEU A 522 11.76 10.62 -11.74
C LEU A 522 12.10 9.59 -10.66
N LEU A 523 12.46 10.05 -9.45
CA LEU A 523 12.70 9.17 -8.31
C LEU A 523 11.39 8.44 -7.90
N LEU A 524 10.26 9.15 -7.90
CA LEU A 524 8.96 8.55 -7.57
C LEU A 524 8.38 7.69 -8.70
N TYR A 525 8.76 7.96 -9.95
CA TYR A 525 8.29 7.19 -11.11
C TYR A 525 8.78 5.74 -11.12
N ASP A 526 9.99 5.48 -10.62
CA ASP A 526 10.54 4.13 -10.45
C ASP A 526 11.31 4.03 -9.14
N VAL A 527 10.56 3.94 -8.04
CA VAL A 527 11.12 3.84 -6.68
C VAL A 527 11.99 2.60 -6.51
N GLU A 528 11.66 1.48 -7.16
CA GLU A 528 12.41 0.22 -7.04
C GLU A 528 13.85 0.38 -7.54
N ARG A 529 14.03 1.01 -8.70
CA ARG A 529 15.37 1.27 -9.25
C ARG A 529 16.11 2.40 -8.53
N THR A 530 15.38 3.33 -7.94
CA THR A 530 15.96 4.53 -7.32
C THR A 530 16.07 4.43 -5.79
N THR A 531 15.77 3.27 -5.20
CA THR A 531 15.80 3.00 -3.76
C THR A 531 17.05 3.51 -3.05
N VAL A 532 18.23 3.34 -3.65
CA VAL A 532 19.51 3.82 -3.07
C VAL A 532 19.52 5.35 -2.92
N ILE A 533 19.11 6.07 -3.97
CA ILE A 533 19.07 7.54 -3.98
C ILE A 533 17.95 8.02 -3.04
N VAL A 534 16.79 7.37 -3.10
CA VAL A 534 15.65 7.67 -2.23
C VAL A 534 16.03 7.47 -0.76
N GLY A 535 16.74 6.39 -0.43
CA GLY A 535 17.28 6.15 0.91
C GLY A 535 18.23 7.24 1.38
N ALA A 536 19.16 7.67 0.51
CA ALA A 536 20.09 8.77 0.80
C ALA A 536 19.38 10.12 1.03
N LEU A 537 18.21 10.34 0.42
CA LEU A 537 17.39 11.54 0.58
C LEU A 537 16.44 11.49 1.79
N GLY A 538 16.53 10.46 2.64
CA GLY A 538 15.68 10.29 3.83
C GLY A 538 14.40 9.49 3.57
N GLY A 539 14.38 8.68 2.50
CA GLY A 539 13.30 7.75 2.16
C GLY A 539 12.20 8.34 1.27
N ILE A 540 11.26 7.48 0.88
CA ILE A 540 10.18 7.81 -0.08
C ILE A 540 9.35 9.00 0.39
N ARG A 541 9.06 9.07 1.71
CA ARG A 541 8.28 10.16 2.31
C ARG A 541 8.95 11.52 2.19
N ALA A 542 10.28 11.58 2.31
CA ALA A 542 11.03 12.81 2.16
C ALA A 542 11.03 13.27 0.70
N VAL A 543 11.24 12.35 -0.24
CA VAL A 543 11.20 12.65 -1.69
C VAL A 543 9.81 13.15 -2.12
N ASP A 544 8.74 12.49 -1.66
CA ASP A 544 7.36 12.93 -1.92
C ASP A 544 7.08 14.33 -1.34
N ALA A 545 7.50 14.58 -0.09
CA ALA A 545 7.38 15.88 0.55
C ALA A 545 8.07 17.00 -0.25
N ILE A 546 9.27 16.73 -0.77
CA ILE A 546 10.00 17.67 -1.64
C ILE A 546 9.27 17.84 -2.98
N HIS A 547 8.78 16.76 -3.59
CA HIS A 547 8.02 16.80 -4.85
C HIS A 547 6.75 17.64 -4.73
N VAL A 548 6.02 17.50 -3.63
CA VAL A 548 4.80 18.26 -3.34
C VAL A 548 5.13 19.73 -3.07
N LEU A 549 6.20 20.02 -2.34
CA LEU A 549 6.66 21.39 -2.11
C LEU A 549 6.94 22.12 -3.44
N PHE A 550 7.73 21.50 -4.32
CA PHE A 550 8.03 22.07 -5.63
C PHE A 550 6.79 22.15 -6.52
N ALA A 551 5.80 21.26 -6.36
CA ALA A 551 4.53 21.35 -7.07
C ALA A 551 3.76 22.62 -6.65
N TYR A 552 3.68 22.92 -5.35
CA TYR A 552 3.07 24.16 -4.87
C TYR A 552 3.82 25.40 -5.37
N LEU A 553 5.15 25.38 -5.37
CA LEU A 553 5.97 26.47 -5.91
C LEU A 553 5.76 26.65 -7.41
N LEU A 554 5.64 25.55 -8.17
CA LEU A 554 5.39 25.57 -9.61
C LEU A 554 3.99 26.12 -9.93
N ILE A 555 2.95 25.69 -9.20
CA ILE A 555 1.58 26.21 -9.33
C ILE A 555 1.54 27.71 -9.03
N SER A 556 2.15 28.13 -7.92
CA SER A 556 2.24 29.55 -7.54
C SER A 556 2.99 30.36 -8.60
N SER A 557 4.07 29.79 -9.13
CA SER A 557 4.84 30.42 -10.20
C SER A 557 4.06 30.50 -11.51
N ALA A 558 3.26 29.49 -11.86
CA ALA A 558 2.40 29.54 -13.04
C ALA A 558 1.33 30.65 -12.93
N ILE A 559 0.73 30.82 -11.76
CA ILE A 559 -0.23 31.91 -11.48
C ILE A 559 0.43 33.27 -11.71
N ILE A 560 1.59 33.50 -11.09
CA ILE A 560 2.35 34.75 -11.24
C ILE A 560 2.79 34.95 -12.70
N HIS A 561 3.26 33.89 -13.37
CA HIS A 561 3.69 33.93 -14.77
C HIS A 561 2.60 34.46 -15.71
N VAL A 562 1.42 33.84 -15.64
CA VAL A 562 0.26 34.23 -16.45
C VAL A 562 -0.11 35.68 -16.14
N TYR A 563 -0.10 36.05 -14.86
CA TYR A 563 -0.43 37.41 -14.44
C TYR A 563 0.54 38.47 -14.99
N LEU A 564 1.84 38.29 -14.82
CA LEU A 564 2.87 39.19 -15.37
C LEU A 564 2.74 39.32 -16.90
N GLY A 565 2.40 38.22 -17.59
CA GLY A 565 2.09 38.23 -19.02
C GLY A 565 0.94 39.20 -19.35
N THR A 566 -0.12 39.23 -18.54
CA THR A 566 -1.25 40.17 -18.75
C THR A 566 -0.88 41.63 -18.48
N LEU A 567 0.15 41.90 -17.65
CA LEU A 567 0.57 43.25 -17.31
C LEU A 567 1.35 43.94 -18.44
N LYS A 568 1.94 43.18 -19.38
CA LYS A 568 2.73 43.71 -20.51
C LYS A 568 1.99 44.76 -21.32
N LYS A 569 0.67 44.62 -21.49
CA LYS A 569 -0.19 45.56 -22.23
C LYS A 569 -0.34 46.95 -21.57
N TYR A 570 0.07 47.09 -20.31
CA TYR A 570 0.00 48.35 -19.57
C TYR A 570 1.35 49.09 -19.51
N ARG A 571 2.42 48.52 -20.07
CA ARG A 571 3.75 49.16 -20.10
C ARG A 571 3.72 50.39 -21.01
N ARG A 572 4.24 51.51 -20.50
CA ARG A 572 4.37 52.78 -21.22
C ARG A 572 5.85 53.12 -21.33
N VAL A 573 6.40 53.30 -22.52
CA VAL A 573 7.77 53.80 -22.66
C VAL A 573 7.80 55.28 -22.28
N ALA A 574 8.85 55.73 -21.59
CA ALA A 574 9.10 57.15 -21.36
C ALA A 574 9.22 57.86 -22.73
N ALA A 575 8.54 58.99 -22.89
CA ALA A 575 8.60 59.79 -24.13
C ALA A 575 10.00 60.42 -24.30
#